data_AF-G5QLE8-F1
#
_entry.id   AF-G5QLE8-F1
#
_cell.length_a   1.000
_cell.length_b   1.000
_cell.length_c   1.000
_cell.angle_alpha   90.00
_cell.angle_beta   90.00
_cell.angle_gamma   90.00
#
_symmetry.space_group_name_H-M   'P 1'
#
loop_
_entity.id
_entity.type
_entity.pdbx_description
1 polymer ?
#
loop_
_entity_poly.entity_id
_entity_poly.type
_entity_poly.pdbx_seq_one_letter_code
_entity_poly.pdbx_strand_id
1 'polypeptide(L)' 'RKMRFGVSEGMVMAAGPGGKDIFLLSPDEGAKPGQQVK' A
#
# COMPACT_ATOMS: atom_id res chain seq x y z
N ARG A 1 11.47 -3.84 -6.63
CA ARG A 1 12.46 -4.29 -5.62
C ARG A 1 12.68 -5.79 -5.71
N LYS A 2 13.90 -6.26 -6.01
CA LYS A 2 14.22 -7.70 -6.01
C LYS A 2 14.11 -8.26 -4.59
N MET A 3 13.31 -9.31 -4.43
CA MET A 3 13.05 -10.05 -3.20
C MET A 3 13.51 -11.49 -3.39
N ARG A 4 13.45 -12.28 -2.32
CA ARG A 4 13.83 -13.71 -2.34
C ARG A 4 13.12 -14.52 -3.43
N PHE A 5 11.88 -14.15 -3.78
CA PHE A 5 11.01 -14.96 -4.66
C PHE A 5 10.52 -14.22 -5.91
N GLY A 6 11.12 -13.08 -6.25
CA GLY A 6 10.68 -12.30 -7.42
C GLY A 6 10.98 -10.82 -7.28
N VAL A 7 10.41 -10.01 -8.17
CA VAL A 7 10.54 -8.56 -8.15
C VAL A 7 9.21 -7.97 -7.69
N SER A 8 9.23 -7.15 -6.64
CA SER A 8 8.09 -6.32 -6.23
C SER A 8 8.00 -5.11 -7.17
N GLU A 9 6.83 -4.90 -7.76
CA GLU A 9 6.58 -3.84 -8.77
C GLU A 9 5.75 -2.68 -8.21
N GLY A 10 5.40 -2.74 -6.93
CA GLY A 10 4.60 -1.71 -6.27
C GLY A 10 4.93 -1.57 -4.80
N MET A 11 4.40 -0.49 -4.22
CA MET A 11 4.42 -0.19 -2.80
C MET A 11 2.99 0.01 -2.33
N VAL A 12 2.71 -0.35 -1.08
CA VAL A 12 1.40 -0.18 -0.44
C VAL A 12 1.51 0.96 0.58
N MET A 13 0.46 1.77 0.69
CA MET A 13 0.39 2.87 1.66
C MET A 13 -0.11 2.37 3.02
N ALA A 14 0.52 2.84 4.09
CA ALA A 14 0.14 2.56 5.46
C ALA A 14 0.43 3.79 6.34
N ALA A 15 -0.25 3.92 7.47
CA ALA A 15 -0.07 5.02 8.42
C ALA A 15 0.12 4.49 9.85
N GLY A 16 0.85 5.24 10.68
CA GLY A 16 1.08 4.92 12.08
C GLY A 16 2.44 5.43 12.58
N PRO A 17 2.70 5.39 13.91
CA PRO A 17 3.96 5.86 14.50
C PRO A 17 5.16 4.95 14.18
N GLY A 18 4.94 3.80 13.53
CA GLY A 18 5.99 2.89 13.07
C GLY A 18 6.13 1.63 13.93
N GLY A 19 7.04 0.74 13.53
CA GLY A 19 7.23 -0.53 14.21
C GLY A 19 6.02 -1.45 14.07
N LYS A 20 5.39 -1.80 15.20
CA LYS A 20 4.21 -2.69 15.22
C LYS A 20 2.89 -1.93 15.01
N ASP A 21 2.90 -0.62 15.22
CA ASP A 21 1.71 0.22 15.11
C ASP A 21 1.63 0.81 13.70
N ILE A 22 1.35 -0.06 12.73
CA ILE A 22 1.19 0.29 11.31
C ILE A 22 -0.15 -0.26 10.82
N PHE A 23 -0.96 0.62 10.21
CA PHE A 23 -2.29 0.32 9.72
C PHE A 23 -2.34 0.51 8.19
N LEU A 24 -2.90 -0.46 7.47
CA LEU A 24 -3.08 -0.38 6.02
C LEU A 24 -4.15 0.65 5.67
N LEU A 25 -3.84 1.53 4.71
CA LEU A 25 -4.85 2.42 4.16
C LEU A 25 -5.79 1.65 3.23
N SER A 26 -7.08 1.90 3.37
CA SER A 26 -8.11 1.40 2.47
C SER A 26 -8.64 2.56 1.64
N PRO A 27 -8.98 2.33 0.36
CA PRO A 27 -9.59 3.37 -0.45
C PRO A 27 -11.02 3.67 0.05
N ASP A 28 -11.52 4.85 -0.30
CA ASP A 28 -12.91 5.21 -0.03
C ASP A 28 -13.88 4.28 -0.78
N GLU A 29 -15.11 4.18 -0.26
CA GLU A 29 -16.14 3.36 -0.86
C GLU A 29 -16.42 3.78 -2.32
N GLY A 30 -16.51 2.79 -3.21
CA GLY A 30 -16.76 3.02 -4.64
C GLY A 30 -15.50 3.38 -5.46
N ALA A 31 -14.32 3.45 -4.84
CA ALA A 31 -13.07 3.59 -5.59
C ALA A 31 -12.84 2.40 -6.53
N LYS A 32 -12.28 2.68 -7.71
CA LYS A 32 -12.05 1.68 -8.77
C LYS A 32 -10.55 1.44 -8.98
N PRO A 33 -10.14 0.21 -9.37
CA PRO A 33 -8.75 -0.07 -9.73
C PRO A 33 -8.22 0.92 -10.78
N GLY A 34 -7.01 1.46 -10.54
CA GLY A 34 -6.36 2.42 -11.43
C GLY A 34 -6.78 3.88 -11.24
N GLN A 35 -7.71 4.19 -10.32
CA GLN A 35 -7.99 5.57 -9.96
C GLN A 35 -6.74 6.24 -9.34
N GLN A 36 -6.46 7.46 -9.80
CA GLN A 36 -5.33 8.24 -9.31
C GLN A 36 -5.65 8.82 -7.92
N VAL A 37 -4.77 8.57 -6.96
CA VAL A 37 -4.80 9.21 -5.64
C VAL A 37 -4.32 10.67 -5.78
N LYS A 38 -5.03 11.61 -5.15
CA LYS A 38 -4.65 13.03 -5.09
C LYS A 38 -4.41 13.47 -3.66
#